data_AF-A0AAP6CZC8-F1
#
_entry.id   AF-A0AAP6CZC8-F1
#
_cell.length_a   1.000
_cell.length_b   1.000
_cell.length_c   1.000
_cell.angle_alpha   90.00
_cell.angle_beta   90.00
_cell.angle_gamma   90.00
#
_symmetry.space_group_name_H-M   'P 1'
#
loop_
_entity.id
_entity.type
_entity.pdbx_description
1 polymer ?
#
loop_
_entity_poly.entity_id
_entity_poly.type
_entity_poly.pdbx_seq_one_letter_code
_entity_poly.pdbx_strand_id
1 'polypeptide(L)' 'DEEQDRDLVAIDASHLFGASTTSIGFRRGTFLRSYMFDFMERFAPHLTRPVVEQAISLKSNTEIEEMFKDIELPVR' A
#
# COMPACT_ATOMS: atom_id res chain seq x y z
N ASP A 1 7.81 18.42 -7.71
CA ASP A 1 9.12 17.82 -8.07
C ASP A 1 10.16 18.85 -7.69
N GLU A 2 11.31 18.47 -7.12
CA GLU A 2 12.26 19.46 -6.54
C GLU A 2 12.69 20.53 -7.55
N GLU A 3 12.70 20.20 -8.84
CA GLU A 3 12.97 21.16 -9.91
C GLU A 3 11.85 22.18 -10.14
N GLN A 4 10.60 21.85 -9.84
CA GLN A 4 9.43 22.72 -9.98
C GLN A 4 9.14 23.51 -8.70
N ASP A 5 9.56 23.00 -7.54
CA ASP A 5 9.25 23.56 -6.22
C ASP A 5 10.41 24.40 -5.64
N ARG A 6 11.30 24.93 -6.51
CA ARG A 6 12.57 25.60 -6.11
C ARG A 6 12.36 26.88 -5.29
N ASP A 7 11.19 27.50 -5.40
CA ASP A 7 10.81 28.71 -4.67
C ASP A 7 10.01 28.41 -3.38
N LEU A 8 9.81 27.14 -3.05
CA LEU A 8 9.08 26.69 -1.86
C LEU A 8 10.01 26.10 -0.79
N VAL A 9 9.60 26.22 0.47
CA VAL A 9 10.25 25.57 1.62
C VAL A 9 9.28 24.59 2.25
N ALA A 10 9.62 23.30 2.24
CA ALA A 10 8.84 22.27 2.91
C ALA A 10 9.12 22.28 4.42
N ILE A 11 8.04 22.33 5.23
CA ILE A 11 8.12 22.24 6.69
C ILE A 11 7.48 20.93 7.11
N ASP A 12 8.22 20.12 7.88
CA ASP A 12 7.71 18.85 8.36
C ASP A 12 6.58 19.04 9.38
N ALA A 13 5.45 18.38 9.13
CA ALA A 13 4.27 18.36 10.00
C ALA A 13 3.94 16.95 10.52
N SER A 14 4.84 15.98 10.35
CA SER A 14 4.67 14.60 10.82
C SER A 14 4.41 14.49 12.32
N HIS A 15 4.90 15.47 13.09
CA HIS A 15 4.67 15.58 14.54
C HIS A 15 3.29 16.14 14.92
N LEU A 16 2.55 16.71 13.98
CA LEU A 16 1.22 17.30 14.21
C LEU A 16 0.09 16.35 13.83
N PHE A 17 0.32 15.45 12.86
CA PHE A 17 -0.71 14.59 12.29
C PHE A 17 -0.27 13.12 12.24
N GLY A 18 -1.22 12.20 12.43
CA GLY A 18 -0.96 10.78 12.22
C GLY A 18 -0.64 10.48 10.75
N ALA A 19 0.23 9.49 10.53
CA ALA A 19 0.56 9.03 9.19
C ALA A 19 -0.69 8.51 8.46
N SER A 20 -0.80 8.83 7.17
CA SER A 20 -1.85 8.29 6.30
C SER A 20 -1.33 7.04 5.58
N THR A 21 -2.16 6.01 5.49
CA THR A 21 -1.84 4.77 4.75
C THR A 21 -2.42 4.84 3.35
N THR A 22 -1.57 4.63 2.33
CA THR A 22 -2.03 4.48 0.94
C THR A 22 -2.38 3.02 0.68
N SER A 23 -3.59 2.77 0.16
CA SER A 23 -4.11 1.41 -0.05
C SER A 23 -4.38 1.11 -1.53
N ILE A 24 -4.17 -0.13 -1.95
CA ILE A 24 -4.62 -0.67 -3.24
C ILE A 24 -5.92 -1.44 -3.03
N GLY A 25 -6.95 -1.11 -3.82
CA GLY A 25 -8.23 -1.80 -3.80
C GLY A 25 -8.60 -2.39 -5.16
N PHE A 26 -9.23 -3.55 -5.16
CA PHE A 26 -9.84 -4.16 -6.34
C PHE A 26 -11.14 -4.88 -5.96
N ARG A 27 -12.00 -5.13 -6.94
CA ARG A 27 -13.30 -5.77 -6.70
C ARG A 27 -13.11 -7.25 -6.37
N ARG A 28 -13.71 -7.72 -5.27
CA ARG A 28 -13.74 -9.15 -4.89
C ARG A 28 -14.32 -9.99 -6.03
N GLY A 29 -13.69 -11.15 -6.28
CA GLY A 29 -14.05 -12.05 -7.38
C GLY A 29 -13.50 -11.65 -8.75
N THR A 30 -12.75 -10.55 -8.85
CA THR A 30 -12.00 -10.23 -10.08
C THR A 30 -10.89 -11.25 -10.28
N PHE A 31 -10.80 -11.81 -11.48
CA PHE A 31 -9.68 -12.67 -11.85
C PHE A 31 -8.44 -11.82 -12.15
N LEU A 32 -7.51 -11.78 -11.19
CA LEU A 32 -6.26 -11.05 -11.33
C LEU A 32 -5.32 -11.76 -12.32
N ARG A 33 -4.83 -11.00 -13.31
CA ARG A 33 -3.85 -11.48 -14.30
C ARG A 33 -2.44 -11.35 -13.76
N SER A 34 -1.48 -12.09 -14.33
CA SER A 34 -0.09 -12.09 -13.86
C SER A 34 0.53 -10.69 -13.73
N TYR A 35 0.36 -9.84 -14.74
CA TYR A 35 0.87 -8.46 -14.72
C TYR A 35 0.27 -7.59 -13.60
N MET A 36 -0.91 -7.93 -13.08
CA MET A 36 -1.52 -7.18 -11.97
C MET A 36 -0.79 -7.47 -10.66
N PHE A 37 -0.35 -8.72 -10.45
CA PHE A 37 0.50 -9.06 -9.31
C PHE A 37 1.86 -8.38 -9.43
N ASP A 38 2.46 -8.40 -10.63
CA ASP A 38 3.74 -7.73 -10.87
C ASP A 38 3.64 -6.22 -10.60
N PHE A 39 2.50 -5.60 -10.94
CA PHE A 39 2.22 -4.19 -10.63
C PHE A 39 2.12 -3.94 -9.12
N MET A 40 1.35 -4.76 -8.39
CA MET A 40 1.17 -4.62 -6.95
C MET A 40 2.49 -4.74 -6.20
N GLU A 41 3.31 -5.73 -6.56
CA GLU A 41 4.63 -5.94 -5.95
C GLU A 41 5.62 -4.80 -6.28
N ARG A 42 5.57 -4.25 -7.51
CA ARG A 42 6.37 -3.08 -7.88
C ARG A 42 5.92 -1.81 -7.14
N PHE A 43 4.63 -1.65 -6.88
CA PHE A 43 4.09 -0.51 -6.17
C PHE A 43 4.37 -0.60 -4.67
N ALA A 44 4.20 -1.79 -4.09
CA ALA A 44 4.36 -2.08 -2.68
C ALA A 44 5.07 -3.44 -2.53
N PRO A 45 6.39 -3.47 -2.22
CA PRO A 45 7.19 -4.70 -2.21
C PRO A 45 6.70 -5.82 -1.29
N HIS A 46 5.91 -5.50 -0.27
CA HIS A 46 5.31 -6.46 0.64
C HIS A 46 4.08 -7.17 0.03
N LEU A 47 3.48 -6.64 -1.04
CA LEU A 47 2.33 -7.22 -1.75
C LEU A 47 2.76 -8.27 -2.79
N THR A 48 3.53 -9.27 -2.33
CA THR A 48 3.92 -10.40 -3.18
C THR A 48 2.69 -11.23 -3.57
N ARG A 49 2.79 -12.00 -4.66
CA ARG A 49 1.70 -12.86 -5.12
C ARG A 49 1.09 -13.75 -4.02
N PRO A 50 1.87 -14.49 -3.20
CA PRO A 50 1.30 -15.30 -2.12
C PRO A 50 0.53 -14.47 -1.08
N VAL A 51 1.04 -13.29 -0.72
CA VAL A 51 0.39 -12.38 0.24
C VAL A 51 -0.93 -11.86 -0.32
N VAL A 52 -0.97 -11.47 -1.59
CA VAL A 52 -2.19 -11.00 -2.25
C VAL A 52 -3.21 -12.13 -2.39
N GLU A 53 -2.78 -13.34 -2.75
CA GLU A 53 -3.66 -14.51 -2.82
C GLU A 53 -4.24 -14.88 -1.45
N GLN A 54 -3.45 -14.78 -0.39
CA GLN A 54 -3.92 -14.93 0.99
C GLN A 54 -4.95 -13.85 1.35
N ALA A 55 -4.67 -12.59 1.06
CA ALA A 55 -5.60 -11.48 1.32
C ALA A 55 -6.95 -11.66 0.62
N ILE A 56 -6.96 -12.20 -0.61
CA ILE A 56 -8.20 -12.49 -1.37
C ILE A 56 -9.05 -13.57 -0.68
N SER A 57 -8.42 -14.52 0.00
CA SER A 57 -9.10 -15.60 0.73
C SER A 57 -9.82 -15.12 1.99
N LEU A 58 -9.36 -14.00 2.59
CA LEU A 58 -9.94 -13.40 3.79
C LEU A 58 -11.26 -12.70 3.48
N LYS A 59 -12.24 -12.79 4.38
CA LYS A 59 -13.64 -12.38 4.10
C LYS A 59 -13.95 -10.94 4.50
N SER A 60 -13.10 -10.31 5.30
CA SER A 60 -13.30 -8.95 5.78
C SER A 60 -12.02 -8.12 5.63
N ASN A 61 -12.18 -6.79 5.54
CA ASN A 61 -11.02 -5.88 5.56
C ASN A 61 -10.32 -5.88 6.92
N THR A 62 -11.05 -6.14 8.01
CA THR A 62 -10.48 -6.27 9.35
C THR A 62 -9.49 -7.43 9.43
N GLU A 63 -9.82 -8.60 8.87
CA GLU A 63 -8.89 -9.73 8.80
C GLU A 63 -7.64 -9.39 7.96
N ILE A 64 -7.80 -8.60 6.89
CA ILE A 64 -6.69 -8.15 6.05
C ILE A 64 -5.79 -7.21 6.85
N GLU A 65 -6.37 -6.24 7.58
CA GLU A 65 -5.61 -5.33 8.45
C GLU A 65 -4.85 -6.09 9.54
N GLU A 66 -5.46 -7.11 10.15
CA GLU A 66 -4.79 -7.98 11.12
C GLU A 66 -3.62 -8.75 10.48
N MET A 67 -3.79 -9.28 9.27
CA MET A 67 -2.73 -9.95 8.51
C MET A 67 -1.52 -9.03 8.26
N PHE A 68 -1.75 -7.74 8.07
CA PHE A 68 -0.70 -6.75 7.78
C PHE A 68 -0.12 -6.07 9.03
N LYS A 69 -0.62 -6.36 10.23
CA LYS A 69 -0.26 -5.64 11.46
C LYS A 69 1.22 -5.69 11.81
N ASP A 70 1.88 -6.80 11.50
CA ASP A 70 3.30 -7.02 11.81
C ASP A 70 4.24 -6.66 10.65
N ILE A 71 3.70 -6.14 9.54
CA ILE A 71 4.50 -5.72 8.39
C ILE A 71 4.82 -4.23 8.53
N GLU A 72 6.11 -3.91 8.62
CA GLU A 72 6.58 -2.52 8.54
C GLU A 72 6.34 -1.97 7.14
N LEU A 73 5.47 -0.96 7.04
CA LEU A 73 5.18 -0.30 5.79
C LEU A 73 6.28 0.73 5.46
N PRO A 74 6.71 0.84 4.19
CA PRO A 74 7.65 1.87 3.79
C PRO A 74 7.10 3.27 4.07
N VAL A 75 7.86 4.06 4.82
CA VAL A 75 7.63 5.50 4.99
C VAL A 75 8.52 6.23 3.99
N ARG A 76 7.95 7.17 3.23
CA ARG A 76 8.67 8.07 2.32
C ARG A 76 8.72 9.47 2.88
#